data_AF-A0A937YV21-F1
#
_entry.id   AF-A0A937YV21-F1
#
_cell.length_a   1.000
_cell.length_b   1.000
_cell.length_c   1.000
_cell.angle_alpha   90.00
_cell.angle_beta   90.00
_cell.angle_gamma   90.00
#
_symmetry.space_group_name_H-M   'P 1'
#
loop_
_entity.id
_entity.type
_entity.pdbx_description
1 polymer ?
#
loop_
_entity_poly.entity_id
_entity_poly.type
_entity_poly.pdbx_seq_one_letter_code
_entity_poly.pdbx_strand_id
1 'polypeptide(L)'
;MLLHDTTRKLRVQLRRTWLWWSCIPLVAVLLGLAATTAACASQPVLSTKRAEDSFYVFLAISALVFLFAFTIDGHWTNPKRVARHLQKRLGEAATLPVGIDPAAAQAAETRAGIASGIVLGSSTSLALMGHAIGLIAILCILSGAGPVHAYLLLAVAVSYQLYLFSRHPYYEQLAEAAYAGELETEEDGKDQSGNRRS
;
A
#
# COMPACT_ATOMS: atom_id res chain seq x y z
N MET A 1 -14.48 21.06 13.46
CA MET A 1 -13.21 20.99 14.22
C MET A 1 -12.65 19.57 14.29
N LEU A 2 -13.48 18.54 14.58
CA LEU A 2 -13.07 17.13 14.67
C LEU A 2 -12.46 16.55 13.37
N LEU A 3 -13.05 16.81 12.19
CA LEU A 3 -12.52 16.33 10.90
C LEU A 3 -11.08 16.80 10.61
N HIS A 4 -10.74 18.03 10.99
CA HIS A 4 -9.41 18.58 10.74
C HIS A 4 -8.35 17.95 11.66
N ASP A 5 -8.75 17.54 12.86
CA ASP A 5 -7.85 16.87 13.80
C ASP A 5 -7.65 15.39 13.43
N THR A 6 -8.69 14.70 12.96
CA THR A 6 -8.58 13.30 12.51
C THR A 6 -7.72 13.15 11.26
N THR A 7 -7.91 14.00 10.25
CA THR A 7 -7.10 14.03 9.02
C THR A 7 -5.64 14.35 9.30
N ARG A 8 -5.37 15.32 10.18
CA ARG A 8 -4.01 15.63 10.62
C ARG A 8 -3.37 14.45 11.35
N LYS A 9 -4.08 13.79 12.26
CA LYS A 9 -3.61 12.59 12.96
C LYS A 9 -3.29 11.46 11.98
N LEU A 10 -4.18 11.19 11.01
CA LEU A 10 -3.97 10.18 9.98
C LEU A 10 -2.74 10.50 9.12
N ARG A 11 -2.56 11.75 8.67
CA ARG A 11 -1.38 12.18 7.92
C ARG A 11 -0.09 11.92 8.68
N VAL A 12 -0.04 12.27 9.96
CA VAL A 12 1.12 12.04 10.83
C VAL A 12 1.37 10.53 10.97
N GLN A 13 0.32 9.74 11.16
CA GLN A 13 0.42 8.29 11.24
C GLN A 13 0.93 7.67 9.94
N LEU A 14 0.38 8.04 8.78
CA LEU A 14 0.84 7.58 7.46
C LEU A 14 2.31 7.91 7.22
N ARG A 15 2.74 9.15 7.52
CA ARG A 15 4.15 9.54 7.41
C ARG A 15 5.05 8.75 8.35
N ARG A 16 4.61 8.55 9.60
CA ARG A 16 5.36 7.77 10.58
C ARG A 16 5.45 6.31 10.15
N THR A 17 4.34 5.71 9.73
CA THR A 17 4.30 4.34 9.21
C THR A 17 5.24 4.20 8.03
N TRP A 18 5.18 5.09 7.04
CA TRP A 18 6.11 5.09 5.92
C TRP A 18 7.57 5.24 6.36
N LEU A 19 7.88 6.13 7.29
CA LEU A 19 9.26 6.29 7.75
C LEU A 19 9.79 5.02 8.43
N TRP A 20 9.00 4.43 9.33
CA TRP A 20 9.38 3.24 10.10
C TRP A 20 9.36 1.96 9.28
N TRP A 21 8.41 1.84 8.35
CA TRP A 21 8.17 0.63 7.57
C TRP A 21 8.62 0.73 6.12
N SER A 22 9.16 1.86 5.66
CA SER A 22 9.74 2.00 4.32
C SER A 22 11.17 2.52 4.40
N CYS A 23 11.41 3.68 5.00
CA CYS A 23 12.73 4.31 4.95
C CYS A 23 13.77 3.54 5.77
N ILE A 24 13.49 3.27 7.05
CA ILE A 24 14.46 2.63 7.95
C ILE A 24 14.87 1.25 7.42
N PRO A 25 13.94 0.37 6.99
CA PRO A 25 14.35 -0.96 6.55
C PRO A 25 14.96 -0.92 5.14
N LEU A 26 14.64 0.08 4.30
CA LEU A 26 15.36 0.27 3.04
C LEU A 26 16.81 0.70 3.26
N VAL A 27 17.09 1.52 4.28
CA VAL A 27 18.46 1.79 4.71
C VAL A 27 19.14 0.51 5.19
N ALA A 28 18.44 -0.33 5.97
CA ALA A 28 18.97 -1.62 6.39
C ALA A 28 19.28 -2.55 5.20
N VAL A 29 18.41 -2.59 4.18
CA VAL A 29 18.65 -3.33 2.93
C VAL A 29 19.84 -2.77 2.17
N LEU A 30 19.98 -1.45 2.06
CA LEU A 30 21.13 -0.82 1.41
C LEU A 30 22.45 -1.19 2.12
N LEU A 31 22.47 -1.13 3.45
CA LEU A 31 23.62 -1.54 4.26
C LEU A 31 23.93 -3.03 4.08
N GLY A 32 22.89 -3.88 4.10
CA GLY A 32 23.02 -5.30 3.83
C GLY A 32 23.59 -5.56 2.44
N LEU A 33 23.08 -4.88 1.43
CA LEU A 33 23.55 -4.99 0.05
C LEU A 33 25.02 -4.56 -0.07
N ALA A 34 25.42 -3.46 0.56
CA ALA A 34 26.80 -3.00 0.58
C ALA A 34 27.72 -4.03 1.26
N ALA A 35 27.31 -4.57 2.40
CA ALA A 35 28.05 -5.61 3.12
C ALA A 35 28.18 -6.90 2.29
N THR A 36 27.10 -7.35 1.65
CA THR A 36 27.12 -8.52 0.76
C THR A 36 28.00 -8.28 -0.46
N THR A 37 27.94 -7.09 -1.07
CA THR A 37 28.80 -6.71 -2.19
C THR A 37 30.28 -6.81 -1.79
N ALA A 38 30.64 -6.28 -0.62
CA ALA A 38 32.00 -6.35 -0.10
C ALA A 38 32.43 -7.80 0.19
N ALA A 39 31.57 -8.60 0.80
CA ALA A 39 31.84 -10.00 1.12
C ALA A 39 32.00 -10.89 -0.13
N CYS A 40 31.27 -10.57 -1.20
CA CYS A 40 31.30 -11.31 -2.46
C CYS A 40 32.29 -10.73 -3.50
N ALA A 41 33.07 -9.71 -3.14
CA ALA A 41 33.95 -9.02 -4.10
C ALA A 41 35.01 -9.93 -4.75
N SER A 42 35.37 -11.03 -4.10
CA SER A 42 36.34 -12.02 -4.59
C SER A 42 35.72 -13.20 -5.33
N GLN A 43 34.39 -13.27 -5.44
CA GLN A 43 33.74 -14.38 -6.12
C GLN A 43 33.87 -14.25 -7.65
N PRO A 44 34.04 -15.37 -8.36
CA PRO A 44 34.05 -15.36 -9.82
C PRO A 44 32.70 -14.89 -10.33
N VAL A 45 32.72 -13.78 -11.08
CA VAL A 45 31.52 -13.24 -11.73
C VAL A 45 31.03 -14.25 -12.76
N LEU A 46 29.72 -14.46 -12.84
CA LEU A 46 29.12 -15.27 -13.90
C LEU A 46 29.52 -14.73 -15.28
N SER A 47 29.45 -15.58 -16.31
CA SER A 47 29.51 -15.07 -17.67
C SER A 47 28.41 -14.02 -17.86
N THR A 48 28.69 -12.96 -18.63
CA THR A 48 27.79 -11.81 -18.82
C THR A 48 26.35 -12.25 -19.11
N LYS A 49 26.18 -13.21 -20.02
CA LYS A 49 24.87 -13.78 -20.37
C LYS A 49 24.14 -14.42 -19.19
N ARG A 50 24.82 -15.20 -18.33
CA ARG A 50 24.20 -15.83 -17.17
C ARG A 50 23.86 -14.82 -16.07
N ALA A 51 24.68 -13.78 -15.91
CA ALA A 51 24.39 -12.68 -15.00
C ALA A 51 23.12 -11.91 -15.43
N GLU A 52 22.99 -11.61 -16.73
CA GLU A 52 21.81 -10.99 -17.32
C GLU A 52 20.56 -11.87 -17.16
N ASP A 53 20.64 -13.16 -17.50
CA ASP A 53 19.51 -14.10 -17.34
C ASP A 53 19.03 -14.15 -15.88
N SER A 54 19.96 -14.21 -14.93
CA SER A 54 19.64 -14.20 -13.50
C SER A 54 18.97 -12.88 -13.10
N PHE A 55 19.49 -11.75 -13.57
CA PHE A 55 18.88 -10.45 -13.32
C PHE A 55 17.45 -10.38 -13.85
N TYR A 56 17.18 -10.86 -15.07
CA TYR A 56 15.82 -10.85 -15.63
C TYR A 56 14.85 -11.68 -14.80
N VAL A 57 15.29 -12.82 -14.25
CA VAL A 57 14.47 -13.61 -13.32
C VAL A 57 14.13 -12.80 -12.08
N PHE A 58 15.11 -12.18 -11.42
CA PHE A 58 14.86 -11.38 -10.22
C PHE A 58 14.03 -10.12 -10.50
N LEU A 59 14.22 -9.50 -11.66
CA LEU A 59 13.42 -8.38 -12.12
C LEU A 59 11.97 -8.81 -12.36
N ALA A 60 11.74 -9.96 -13.00
CA ALA A 60 10.41 -10.50 -13.23
C ALA A 60 9.69 -10.83 -11.90
N ILE A 61 10.39 -11.43 -10.94
CA ILE A 61 9.85 -11.68 -9.59
C ILE A 61 9.49 -10.36 -8.91
N SER A 62 10.39 -9.36 -8.98
CA SER A 62 10.15 -8.04 -8.39
C SER A 62 8.94 -7.35 -9.01
N ALA A 63 8.78 -7.45 -10.33
CA ALA A 63 7.62 -6.92 -11.05
C ALA A 63 6.32 -7.64 -10.67
N LEU A 64 6.36 -8.97 -10.48
CA LEU A 64 5.21 -9.75 -10.01
C LEU A 64 4.79 -9.35 -8.59
N VAL A 65 5.75 -9.19 -7.68
CA VAL A 65 5.51 -8.69 -6.32
C VAL A 65 4.89 -7.29 -6.36
N PHE A 66 5.43 -6.40 -7.20
CA PHE A 66 4.87 -5.05 -7.41
C PHE A 66 3.41 -5.10 -7.87
N LEU A 67 3.12 -5.89 -8.90
CA LEU A 67 1.77 -6.00 -9.47
C LEU A 67 0.77 -6.58 -8.47
N PHE A 68 1.21 -7.60 -7.73
CA PHE A 68 0.39 -8.23 -6.68
C PHE A 68 0.08 -7.24 -5.55
N ALA A 69 1.09 -6.50 -5.09
CA ALA A 69 0.92 -5.46 -4.07
C ALA A 69 -0.08 -4.38 -4.52
N PHE A 70 0.06 -3.89 -5.76
CA PHE A 70 -0.86 -2.93 -6.35
C PHE A 70 -2.30 -3.47 -6.44
N THR A 71 -2.47 -4.73 -6.82
CA THR A 71 -3.78 -5.39 -6.90
C THR A 71 -4.44 -5.48 -5.52
N ILE A 72 -3.67 -5.83 -4.48
CA ILE A 72 -4.16 -5.89 -3.11
C ILE A 72 -4.55 -4.50 -2.60
N ASP A 73 -3.70 -3.48 -2.79
CA ASP A 73 -4.03 -2.12 -2.37
C ASP A 73 -5.31 -1.61 -3.02
N GLY A 74 -5.43 -1.77 -4.33
CA GLY A 74 -6.65 -1.40 -5.06
C GLY A 74 -7.87 -2.16 -4.55
N HIS A 75 -7.72 -3.43 -4.17
CA HIS A 75 -8.81 -4.23 -3.60
C HIS A 75 -9.24 -3.74 -2.20
N TRP A 76 -8.29 -3.35 -1.35
CA TRP A 76 -8.55 -3.00 0.05
C TRP A 76 -8.99 -1.55 0.21
N THR A 77 -8.46 -0.65 -0.62
CA THR A 77 -8.69 0.80 -0.55
C THR A 77 -9.73 1.26 -1.57
N ASN A 78 -10.48 0.34 -2.18
CA ASN A 78 -11.59 0.67 -3.07
C ASN A 78 -12.72 1.35 -2.26
N PRO A 79 -13.15 2.58 -2.61
CA PRO A 79 -14.17 3.33 -1.89
C PRO A 79 -15.46 2.54 -1.66
N LYS A 80 -15.96 1.82 -2.68
CA LYS A 80 -17.17 1.00 -2.60
C LYS A 80 -17.04 -0.18 -1.64
N ARG A 81 -15.85 -0.78 -1.53
CA ARG A 81 -15.59 -1.87 -0.58
C ARG A 81 -15.49 -1.35 0.84
N VAL A 82 -14.83 -0.22 1.03
CA VAL A 82 -14.78 0.47 2.32
C VAL A 82 -16.19 0.85 2.77
N ALA A 83 -17.01 1.42 1.87
CA ALA A 83 -18.42 1.73 2.12
C ALA A 83 -19.20 0.51 2.61
N ARG A 84 -19.11 -0.62 1.89
CA ARG A 84 -19.74 -1.89 2.32
C ARG A 84 -19.22 -2.41 3.65
N HIS A 85 -17.92 -2.26 3.92
CA HIS A 85 -17.34 -2.69 5.19
C HIS A 85 -17.86 -1.84 6.36
N LEU A 86 -18.00 -0.53 6.15
CA LEU A 86 -18.61 0.39 7.10
C LEU A 86 -20.09 0.06 7.31
N GLN A 87 -20.87 -0.14 6.23
CA GLN A 87 -22.28 -0.51 6.30
C GLN A 87 -22.50 -1.84 7.04
N LYS A 88 -21.64 -2.84 6.82
CA LYS A 88 -21.70 -4.11 7.57
C LYS A 88 -21.44 -3.97 9.07
N ARG A 89 -20.62 -2.99 9.48
CA ARG A 89 -20.27 -2.79 10.89
C ARG A 89 -21.18 -1.80 11.62
N LEU A 90 -21.73 -0.84 10.91
CA LEU A 90 -22.46 0.30 11.49
C LEU A 90 -23.93 0.36 11.07
N GLY A 91 -24.36 -0.47 10.12
CA GLY A 91 -25.73 -0.44 9.59
C GLY A 91 -26.05 0.92 8.96
N GLU A 92 -27.22 1.45 9.26
CA GLU A 92 -27.69 2.77 8.80
C GLU A 92 -26.81 3.92 9.31
N ALA A 93 -26.09 3.73 10.42
CA ALA A 93 -25.15 4.73 10.92
C ALA A 93 -23.91 4.94 10.02
N ALA A 94 -23.71 4.08 9.01
CA ALA A 94 -22.62 4.23 8.05
C ALA A 94 -22.79 5.44 7.10
N THR A 95 -24.04 5.81 6.79
CA THR A 95 -24.36 6.87 5.81
C THR A 95 -24.89 8.15 6.46
N LEU A 96 -25.08 8.16 7.79
CA LEU A 96 -25.52 9.34 8.50
C LEU A 96 -24.56 10.52 8.27
N PRO A 97 -25.04 11.65 7.73
CA PRO A 97 -24.20 12.83 7.56
C PRO A 97 -23.75 13.33 8.93
N VAL A 98 -22.57 13.96 8.97
CA VAL A 98 -22.04 14.53 10.21
C VAL A 98 -22.95 15.68 10.66
N GLY A 99 -23.70 15.43 11.74
CA GLY A 99 -24.63 16.38 12.33
C GLY A 99 -24.18 16.90 13.69
N ILE A 100 -25.01 17.76 14.30
CA ILE A 100 -24.80 18.29 15.66
C ILE A 100 -25.21 17.25 16.73
N ASP A 101 -25.99 16.24 16.34
CA ASP A 101 -26.44 15.17 17.22
C ASP A 101 -25.26 14.32 17.73
N PRO A 102 -25.13 14.09 19.05
CA PRO A 102 -24.10 13.21 19.61
C PRO A 102 -24.07 11.80 18.98
N ALA A 103 -25.21 11.25 18.55
CA ALA A 103 -25.24 9.95 17.88
C ALA A 103 -24.57 9.98 16.49
N ALA A 104 -24.79 11.06 15.73
CA ALA A 104 -24.14 11.26 14.43
C ALA A 104 -22.63 11.53 14.58
N ALA A 105 -22.22 12.26 15.63
CA ALA A 105 -20.83 12.50 15.94
C ALA A 105 -20.09 11.19 16.30
N GLN A 106 -20.70 10.34 17.14
CA GLN A 106 -20.12 9.05 17.52
C GLN A 106 -20.00 8.09 16.33
N ALA A 107 -21.00 8.08 15.44
CA ALA A 107 -20.94 7.31 14.20
C ALA A 107 -19.79 7.78 13.29
N ALA A 108 -19.61 9.10 13.15
CA ALA A 108 -18.54 9.69 12.35
C ALA A 108 -17.14 9.34 12.88
N GLU A 109 -16.93 9.38 14.21
CA GLU A 109 -15.67 8.95 14.82
C GLU A 109 -15.38 7.47 14.57
N THR A 110 -16.41 6.62 14.68
CA THR A 110 -16.26 5.18 14.46
C THR A 110 -15.93 4.88 12.99
N ARG A 111 -16.56 5.58 12.04
CA ARG A 111 -16.23 5.48 10.60
C ARG A 111 -14.79 5.87 10.32
N ALA A 112 -14.33 7.01 10.86
CA ALA A 112 -12.95 7.46 10.69
C ALA A 112 -11.95 6.45 11.27
N GLY A 113 -12.23 5.86 12.43
CA GLY A 113 -11.39 4.82 13.02
C GLY A 113 -11.24 3.60 12.13
N ILE A 114 -12.36 3.10 11.57
CA ILE A 114 -12.36 1.93 10.68
C ILE A 114 -11.63 2.25 9.37
N ALA A 115 -11.96 3.37 8.72
CA ALA A 115 -11.33 3.77 7.45
C ALA A 115 -9.83 4.00 7.60
N SER A 116 -9.41 4.69 8.66
CA SER A 116 -7.99 4.89 8.99
C SER A 116 -7.28 3.55 9.23
N GLY A 117 -7.93 2.61 9.92
CA GLY A 117 -7.39 1.27 10.15
C GLY A 117 -7.17 0.48 8.86
N ILE A 118 -8.13 0.52 7.94
CA ILE A 118 -8.01 -0.13 6.61
C ILE A 118 -6.84 0.48 5.83
N VAL A 119 -6.78 1.80 5.77
CA VAL A 119 -5.73 2.57 5.09
C VAL A 119 -4.35 2.27 5.65
N LEU A 120 -4.18 2.33 6.98
CA LEU A 120 -2.89 2.07 7.64
C LEU A 120 -2.47 0.62 7.49
N GLY A 121 -3.41 -0.32 7.57
CA GLY A 121 -3.16 -1.74 7.33
C GLY A 121 -2.65 -1.98 5.92
N SER A 122 -3.34 -1.43 4.91
CA SER A 122 -2.95 -1.54 3.50
C SER A 122 -1.59 -0.91 3.23
N SER A 123 -1.34 0.31 3.74
CA SER A 123 -0.06 1.00 3.63
C SER A 123 1.09 0.19 4.25
N THR A 124 0.88 -0.42 5.41
CA THR A 124 1.89 -1.27 6.07
C THR A 124 2.18 -2.54 5.24
N SER A 125 1.13 -3.21 4.75
CA SER A 125 1.29 -4.38 3.88
C SER A 125 2.05 -4.05 2.59
N LEU A 126 1.74 -2.91 1.97
CA LEU A 126 2.48 -2.43 0.81
C LEU A 126 3.95 -2.17 1.14
N ALA A 127 4.24 -1.53 2.27
CA ALA A 127 5.60 -1.21 2.67
C ALA A 127 6.45 -2.49 2.82
N LEU A 128 5.88 -3.56 3.39
CA LEU A 128 6.50 -4.89 3.50
C LEU A 128 6.81 -5.50 2.12
N MET A 129 5.94 -5.32 1.12
CA MET A 129 6.22 -5.80 -0.24
C MET A 129 7.41 -5.09 -0.87
N GLY A 130 7.59 -3.80 -0.59
CA GLY A 130 8.78 -3.07 -1.02
C GLY A 130 10.07 -3.59 -0.39
N HIS A 131 10.02 -4.10 0.85
CA HIS A 131 11.16 -4.80 1.46
C HIS A 131 11.46 -6.13 0.78
N ALA A 132 10.43 -6.88 0.38
CA ALA A 132 10.64 -8.13 -0.36
C ALA A 132 11.42 -7.86 -1.65
N ILE A 133 11.10 -6.78 -2.38
CA ILE A 133 11.87 -6.34 -3.56
C ILE A 133 13.31 -5.97 -3.18
N GLY A 134 13.50 -5.26 -2.07
CA GLY A 134 14.83 -4.95 -1.54
C GLY A 134 15.68 -6.19 -1.20
N LEU A 135 15.08 -7.21 -0.58
CA LEU A 135 15.75 -8.48 -0.29
C LEU A 135 16.09 -9.26 -1.55
N ILE A 136 15.25 -9.18 -2.60
CA ILE A 136 15.54 -9.76 -3.91
C ILE A 136 16.82 -9.15 -4.52
N ALA A 137 17.11 -7.87 -4.29
CA ALA A 137 18.38 -7.26 -4.71
C ALA A 137 19.60 -7.93 -4.05
N ILE A 138 19.52 -8.26 -2.75
CA ILE A 138 20.58 -8.99 -2.04
C ILE A 138 20.76 -10.38 -2.64
N LEU A 139 19.66 -11.09 -2.91
CA LEU A 139 19.70 -12.41 -3.56
C LEU A 139 20.33 -12.36 -4.96
N CYS A 140 20.11 -11.27 -5.70
CA CYS A 140 20.71 -11.04 -7.02
C CYS A 140 22.24 -10.91 -6.95
N ILE A 141 22.78 -10.27 -5.90
CA ILE A 141 24.24 -10.29 -5.67
C ILE A 141 24.72 -11.69 -5.32
N LEU A 142 24.02 -12.35 -4.39
CA LEU A 142 24.39 -13.69 -3.93
C LEU A 142 24.36 -14.74 -5.06
N SER A 143 23.57 -14.53 -6.10
CA SER A 143 23.55 -15.38 -7.29
C SER A 143 24.70 -15.10 -8.27
N GLY A 144 25.54 -14.11 -8.02
CA GLY A 144 26.66 -13.74 -8.89
C GLY A 144 26.27 -12.87 -10.09
N ALA A 145 25.07 -12.24 -10.10
CA ALA A 145 24.67 -11.31 -11.17
C ALA A 145 25.48 -10.01 -11.15
N GLY A 146 26.19 -9.74 -10.04
CA GLY A 146 27.05 -8.57 -9.88
C GLY A 146 26.33 -7.35 -9.28
N PRO A 147 27.09 -6.37 -8.80
CA PRO A 147 26.57 -5.27 -8.01
C PRO A 147 25.64 -4.34 -8.79
N VAL A 148 25.93 -4.08 -10.07
CA VAL A 148 25.12 -3.17 -10.91
C VAL A 148 23.67 -3.62 -11.01
N HIS A 149 23.44 -4.90 -11.31
CA HIS A 149 22.09 -5.48 -11.41
C HIS A 149 21.32 -5.39 -10.09
N ALA A 150 22.01 -5.61 -8.97
CA ALA A 150 21.38 -5.50 -7.66
C ALA A 150 21.05 -4.05 -7.28
N TYR A 151 21.90 -3.08 -7.62
CA TYR A 151 21.56 -1.67 -7.43
C TYR A 151 20.38 -1.22 -8.29
N LEU A 152 20.21 -1.78 -9.50
CA LEU A 152 19.01 -1.55 -10.31
C LEU A 152 17.75 -2.08 -9.60
N LEU A 153 17.80 -3.28 -9.02
CA LEU A 153 16.68 -3.82 -8.22
C LEU A 153 16.42 -2.99 -6.96
N LEU A 154 17.46 -2.48 -6.31
CA LEU A 154 17.30 -1.56 -5.18
C LEU A 154 16.62 -0.26 -5.61
N ALA A 155 16.97 0.28 -6.79
CA ALA A 155 16.30 1.45 -7.35
C ALA A 155 14.81 1.20 -7.62
N VAL A 156 14.43 -0.02 -8.03
CA VAL A 156 13.01 -0.43 -8.14
C VAL A 156 12.34 -0.41 -6.77
N ALA A 157 12.99 -0.98 -5.73
CA ALA A 157 12.45 -0.95 -4.36
C ALA A 157 12.27 0.50 -3.86
N VAL A 158 13.23 1.39 -4.08
CA VAL A 158 13.14 2.81 -3.72
C VAL A 158 11.98 3.49 -4.45
N SER A 159 11.87 3.27 -5.76
CA SER A 159 10.81 3.85 -6.59
C SER A 159 9.43 3.41 -6.10
N TYR A 160 9.29 2.15 -5.72
CA TYR A 160 8.08 1.62 -5.12
C TYR A 160 7.73 2.30 -3.77
N GLN A 161 8.72 2.52 -2.90
CA GLN A 161 8.47 3.20 -1.62
C GLN A 161 8.09 4.68 -1.80
N LEU A 162 8.64 5.35 -2.82
CA LEU A 162 8.23 6.71 -3.19
C LEU A 162 6.82 6.73 -3.78
N TYR A 163 6.47 5.73 -4.58
CA TYR A 163 5.11 5.56 -5.08
C TYR A 163 4.10 5.40 -3.92
N LEU A 164 4.41 4.58 -2.92
CA LEU A 164 3.55 4.41 -1.74
C LEU A 164 3.35 5.74 -1.01
N PHE A 165 4.41 6.53 -0.82
CA PHE A 165 4.31 7.87 -0.25
C PHE A 165 3.39 8.79 -1.07
N SER A 166 3.47 8.72 -2.41
CA SER A 166 2.61 9.49 -3.31
C SER A 166 1.12 9.14 -3.20
N ARG A 167 0.77 7.99 -2.61
CA ARG A 167 -0.62 7.54 -2.40
C ARG A 167 -1.25 8.12 -1.14
N HIS A 168 -0.47 8.74 -0.25
CA HIS A 168 -1.00 9.34 1.00
C HIS A 168 -2.16 10.32 0.77
N PRO A 169 -2.15 11.22 -0.24
CA PRO A 169 -3.28 12.12 -0.50
C PRO A 169 -4.57 11.37 -0.84
N TYR A 170 -4.47 10.27 -1.60
CA TYR A 170 -5.64 9.42 -1.90
C TYR A 170 -6.21 8.78 -0.63
N TYR A 171 -5.34 8.30 0.25
CA TYR A 171 -5.76 7.73 1.53
C TYR A 171 -6.41 8.76 2.47
N GLU A 172 -5.91 9.99 2.46
CA GLU A 172 -6.53 11.11 3.18
C GLU A 172 -7.94 11.39 2.64
N GLN A 173 -8.10 11.51 1.32
CA GLN A 173 -9.41 11.71 0.68
C GLN A 173 -10.40 10.58 0.97
N LEU A 174 -9.94 9.32 0.92
CA LEU A 174 -10.78 8.16 1.24
C LEU A 174 -11.27 8.18 2.70
N ALA A 175 -10.40 8.57 3.64
CA ALA A 175 -10.77 8.69 5.05
C ALA A 175 -11.69 9.89 5.31
N GLU A 176 -11.49 11.00 4.60
CA GLU A 176 -12.38 12.18 4.64
C GLU A 176 -13.80 11.84 4.15
N ALA A 177 -13.92 11.17 3.00
CA ALA A 177 -15.20 10.72 2.47
C ALA A 177 -15.89 9.70 3.42
N ALA A 178 -15.12 8.78 4.00
CA ALA A 178 -15.64 7.86 5.02
C ALA A 178 -16.18 8.59 6.26
N TYR A 179 -15.46 9.60 6.74
CA TYR A 179 -15.89 10.40 7.88
C TYR A 179 -17.20 11.15 7.58
N ALA A 180 -17.25 11.78 6.41
CA ALA A 180 -18.42 12.53 5.95
C ALA A 180 -19.65 11.65 5.72
N GLY A 181 -19.46 10.33 5.52
CA GLY A 181 -20.54 9.42 5.13
C GLY A 181 -20.86 9.50 3.64
N GLU A 182 -19.96 10.08 2.84
CA GLU A 182 -20.10 10.32 1.40
C GLU A 182 -19.63 9.14 0.54
N LEU A 183 -19.20 8.04 1.17
CA LEU A 183 -18.81 6.84 0.45
C LEU A 183 -20.04 6.15 -0.14
N GLU A 184 -20.21 6.26 -1.45
CA GLU A 184 -21.24 5.56 -2.19
C GLU A 184 -21.09 4.04 -2.04
N THR A 185 -22.12 3.40 -1.53
CA THR A 185 -22.34 1.96 -1.70
C THR A 185 -22.94 1.74 -3.09
N GLU A 186 -22.50 0.70 -3.81
CA GLU A 186 -23.24 0.28 -5.02
C GLU A 186 -24.71 0.07 -4.64
N GLU A 187 -25.62 0.77 -5.33
CA GLU A 187 -26.97 0.25 -5.48
C GLU A 187 -26.81 -1.13 -6.10
N ASP A 188 -27.16 -2.15 -5.32
CA ASP A 188 -27.15 -3.53 -5.74
C ASP A 188 -27.89 -3.59 -7.09
N GLY A 189 -27.24 -4.09 -8.14
CA GLY A 189 -27.78 -4.15 -9.50
C GLY A 189 -28.97 -5.10 -9.62
N LYS A 190 -30.08 -4.76 -8.97
CA LYS A 190 -31.40 -5.37 -9.06
C LYS A 190 -32.41 -4.23 -8.99
N ASP A 191 -32.77 -3.74 -10.18
CA ASP A 191 -34.12 -3.27 -10.57
C ASP A 191 -34.07 -2.15 -11.62
N GLN A 192 -33.43 -2.43 -12.77
CA GLN A 192 -33.89 -1.92 -14.07
C GLN A 192 -33.97 -3.02 -15.16
N SER A 193 -34.16 -4.28 -14.75
CA SER A 193 -34.81 -5.30 -15.59
C SER A 193 -36.18 -5.66 -15.01
N GLY A 194 -36.93 -4.64 -14.61
CA GLY A 194 -38.35 -4.75 -14.32
C GLY A 194 -39.18 -4.63 -15.59
N ASN A 195 -39.58 -5.78 -16.13
CA ASN A 195 -40.86 -6.00 -16.81
C ASN A 195 -41.11 -5.35 -18.20
N ARG A 196 -41.01 -6.17 -19.26
CA ARG A 196 -42.07 -6.25 -20.27
C ARG A 196 -42.43 -7.71 -20.53
N ARG A 197 -43.29 -8.27 -19.67
CA ARG A 197 -44.36 -9.12 -20.16
C ARG A 197 -45.39 -8.22 -20.84
N SER A 198 -45.52 -8.36 -22.16
CA SER A 198 -46.76 -8.25 -22.93
C SER A 198 -46.59 -9.12 -24.16
#